data_AF-A0A9P4HGV5-F1
#
_entry.id   AF-A0A9P4HGV5-F1
#
_cell.length_a   1.000
_cell.length_b   1.000
_cell.length_c   1.000
_cell.angle_alpha   90.00
_cell.angle_beta   90.00
_cell.angle_gamma   90.00
#
_symmetry.space_group_name_H-M   'P 1'
#
loop_
_entity.id
_entity.type
_entity.pdbx_description
1 polymer ?
#
loop_
_entity_poly.entity_id
_entity_poly.type
_entity_poly.pdbx_seq_one_letter_code
_entity_poly.pdbx_strand_id
1 'polypeptide(L)'
;MALSETAWGHQIEALRNAICKHITLQMSLRVHISSRGFMEFCLELHLAYLILREPETGPDATTDQTLGDRESFERLSFLMDDPSADTATVPKIYQAHISVVICGWTNTQWTGYAFANTGLEPESFEEYGEDEPKHDLFAADRSEDYVKDTDPPTWDARKYWLEIVGIRCQLVLREWQYLVNTVEDKVEHRRLNDPCSCGSNHTIQDPQQVQRSLNWTLQTMQLLRKLSDTLSVTLRAYTRFDARDGDKCYFSDIKDPSIRILQNGIKESFEKLADLHSRLLSLDDSCNRFATHLGRLLSLESNRLTAQSNLLNHESNLLNAQSRDIQERTQELSQATITLNKEIRKLNEESTEAARANQNAAAKTSLSTRVNVEV
;
A
#
# COMPACT_ATOMS: atom_id res chain seq x y z
N MET A 1 -32.53 16.85 4.15
CA MET A 1 -33.31 16.07 5.13
C MET A 1 -34.82 16.12 4.82
N ALA A 2 -35.23 16.22 3.54
CA ALA A 2 -36.63 16.34 3.15
C ALA A 2 -37.36 14.99 3.06
N LEU A 3 -36.68 13.91 2.64
CA LEU A 3 -37.26 12.57 2.49
C LEU A 3 -37.81 11.99 3.80
N SER A 4 -37.18 12.29 4.93
CA SER A 4 -37.65 11.84 6.25
C SER A 4 -38.85 12.64 6.77
N GLU A 5 -39.09 13.84 6.25
CA GLU A 5 -40.23 14.68 6.63
C GLU A 5 -41.51 14.28 5.87
N THR A 6 -41.36 13.61 4.73
CA THR A 6 -42.46 13.09 3.90
C THR A 6 -42.84 11.64 4.20
N ALA A 7 -42.03 10.91 4.98
CA ALA A 7 -42.26 9.51 5.31
C ALA A 7 -43.33 9.36 6.41
N TRP A 8 -44.11 8.28 6.36
CA TRP A 8 -45.09 8.00 7.43
C TRP A 8 -44.38 7.69 8.74
N GLY A 9 -44.99 8.01 9.88
CA GLY A 9 -44.33 8.00 11.19
C GLY A 9 -43.56 6.72 11.53
N HIS A 10 -44.06 5.56 11.10
CA HIS A 10 -43.42 4.26 11.32
C HIS A 10 -42.20 4.00 10.40
N GLN A 11 -42.14 4.66 9.24
CA GLN A 11 -41.07 4.52 8.26
C GLN A 11 -39.87 5.43 8.57
N ILE A 12 -40.09 6.50 9.35
CA ILE A 12 -39.07 7.52 9.63
C ILE A 12 -37.83 6.91 10.29
N GLU A 13 -38.00 5.99 11.24
CA GLU A 13 -36.87 5.37 11.93
C GLU A 13 -36.06 4.46 11.00
N ALA A 14 -36.74 3.61 10.23
CA ALA A 14 -36.10 2.74 9.24
C ALA A 14 -35.33 3.56 8.19
N LEU A 15 -35.94 4.63 7.68
CA LEU A 15 -35.34 5.52 6.69
C LEU A 15 -34.13 6.29 7.24
N ARG A 16 -34.23 6.85 8.46
CA ARG A 16 -33.10 7.54 9.11
C ARG A 16 -31.94 6.59 9.35
N ASN A 17 -32.23 5.38 9.81
CA ASN A 17 -31.23 4.33 10.00
C ASN A 17 -30.56 3.96 8.67
N ALA A 18 -31.36 3.80 7.61
CA ALA A 18 -30.88 3.47 6.28
C ALA A 18 -29.92 4.54 5.72
N ILE A 19 -30.30 5.81 5.83
CA ILE A 19 -29.47 6.96 5.40
C ILE A 19 -28.17 7.00 6.21
N CYS A 20 -28.26 6.83 7.53
CA CYS A 20 -27.09 6.84 8.41
C CYS A 20 -26.10 5.75 7.99
N LYS A 21 -26.55 4.49 7.92
CA LYS A 21 -25.73 3.37 7.44
C LYS A 21 -25.19 3.59 6.05
N HIS A 22 -25.97 4.22 5.16
CA HIS A 22 -25.55 4.54 3.81
C HIS A 22 -24.35 5.49 3.77
N ILE A 23 -24.46 6.60 4.49
CA ILE A 23 -23.42 7.63 4.55
C ILE A 23 -22.18 7.12 5.27
N THR A 24 -22.35 6.32 6.33
CA THR A 24 -21.23 5.75 7.09
C THR A 24 -20.67 4.46 6.49
N LEU A 25 -21.14 4.03 5.31
CA LEU A 25 -20.69 2.83 4.59
C LEU A 25 -20.75 1.57 5.46
N GLN A 26 -21.76 1.49 6.32
CA GLN A 26 -21.88 0.40 7.30
C GLN A 26 -22.48 -0.83 6.63
N MET A 27 -21.71 -1.92 6.63
CA MET A 27 -22.20 -3.25 6.26
C MET A 27 -23.33 -3.72 7.20
N SER A 28 -24.43 -4.19 6.62
CA SER A 28 -25.50 -4.85 7.37
C SER A 28 -26.36 -5.73 6.47
N LEU A 29 -26.72 -6.91 6.96
CA LEU A 29 -27.67 -7.82 6.33
C LEU A 29 -28.56 -8.35 7.44
N ARG A 30 -29.75 -7.76 7.62
CA ARG A 30 -30.58 -8.01 8.80
C ARG A 30 -32.07 -8.03 8.51
N VAL A 31 -32.77 -8.76 9.37
CA VAL A 31 -34.22 -8.72 9.52
C VAL A 31 -34.55 -8.20 10.91
N HIS A 32 -35.33 -7.14 10.98
CA HIS A 32 -35.86 -6.60 12.23
C HIS A 32 -37.37 -6.81 12.27
N ILE A 33 -37.87 -7.30 13.41
CA ILE A 33 -39.29 -7.47 13.66
C ILE A 33 -39.60 -6.73 14.95
N SER A 34 -40.40 -5.67 14.87
CA SER A 34 -40.79 -4.94 16.08
C SER A 34 -41.78 -5.77 16.89
N SER A 35 -41.47 -5.99 18.17
CA SER A 35 -42.37 -6.61 19.14
C SER A 35 -43.18 -5.58 19.94
N ARG A 36 -42.95 -4.28 19.73
CA ARG A 36 -43.62 -3.19 20.44
C ARG A 36 -44.49 -2.37 19.47
N GLY A 37 -45.79 -2.34 19.72
CA GLY A 37 -46.75 -1.59 18.92
C GLY A 37 -47.39 -2.43 17.81
N PHE A 38 -47.56 -1.85 16.63
CA PHE A 38 -47.97 -2.59 15.43
C PHE A 38 -46.84 -3.56 15.02
N MET A 39 -47.18 -4.75 14.51
CA MET A 39 -46.16 -5.66 13.99
C MET A 39 -45.62 -5.10 12.67
N GLU A 40 -44.39 -4.61 12.73
CA GLU A 40 -43.68 -4.04 11.58
C GLU A 40 -42.42 -4.86 11.35
N PHE A 41 -42.17 -5.20 10.09
CA PHE A 41 -40.92 -5.83 9.68
C PHE A 41 -40.06 -4.81 8.93
N CYS A 42 -38.75 -4.99 9.00
CA CYS A 42 -37.76 -4.26 8.23
C CYS A 42 -36.66 -5.22 7.75
N LEU A 43 -36.53 -5.35 6.44
CA LEU A 43 -35.49 -6.12 5.76
C LEU A 43 -34.44 -5.14 5.26
N GLU A 44 -33.20 -5.28 5.69
CA GLU A 44 -32.13 -4.34 5.33
C GLU A 44 -30.93 -5.06 4.71
N LEU A 45 -30.46 -4.48 3.60
CA LEU A 45 -29.24 -4.84 2.92
C LEU A 45 -28.41 -3.56 2.78
N HIS A 46 -27.22 -3.56 3.36
CA HIS A 46 -26.21 -2.52 3.20
C HIS A 46 -24.90 -3.19 2.81
N LEU A 47 -24.46 -2.98 1.57
CA LEU A 47 -23.28 -3.59 0.99
C LEU A 47 -22.28 -2.49 0.60
N ALA A 48 -21.22 -2.39 1.38
CA ALA A 48 -19.96 -1.73 1.06
C ALA A 48 -19.07 -2.69 0.31
N TYR A 49 -18.55 -2.22 -0.81
CA TYR A 49 -17.66 -2.98 -1.67
C TYR A 49 -16.67 -2.05 -2.34
N LEU A 50 -15.62 -2.66 -2.88
CA LEU A 50 -14.56 -1.94 -3.55
C LEU A 50 -14.66 -2.20 -5.04
N ILE A 51 -14.41 -1.15 -5.81
CA ILE A 51 -14.52 -1.14 -7.24
C ILE A 51 -13.17 -0.74 -7.81
N LEU A 52 -12.60 -1.57 -8.69
CA LEU A 52 -11.44 -1.21 -9.48
C LEU A 52 -11.89 -0.61 -10.80
N ARG A 53 -11.38 0.58 -11.15
CA ARG A 53 -11.57 1.18 -12.47
C ARG A 53 -10.24 1.57 -13.08
N GLU A 54 -10.13 1.31 -14.37
CA GLU A 54 -9.04 1.79 -15.22
C GLU A 54 -9.30 3.26 -15.62
N PRO A 55 -8.26 4.04 -15.90
CA PRO A 55 -8.42 5.40 -16.41
C PRO A 55 -9.12 5.40 -17.78
N GLU A 56 -9.95 6.40 -18.04
CA GLU A 56 -10.57 6.59 -19.35
C GLU A 56 -9.52 7.08 -20.36
N THR A 57 -9.24 6.29 -21.39
CA THR A 57 -8.25 6.56 -22.46
C THR A 57 -8.91 7.08 -23.76
N GLY A 58 -9.94 7.93 -23.64
CA GLY A 58 -10.71 8.44 -24.78
C GLY A 58 -10.37 9.89 -25.19
N PRO A 59 -10.48 10.26 -26.49
CA PRO A 59 -10.36 11.65 -26.96
C PRO A 59 -11.51 12.56 -26.50
N ASP A 60 -12.60 11.97 -26.00
CA ASP A 60 -13.73 12.65 -25.36
C ASP A 60 -13.59 12.75 -23.84
N ALA A 61 -12.34 12.76 -23.33
CA ALA A 61 -12.02 13.28 -22.00
C ALA A 61 -12.29 14.80 -21.98
N THR A 62 -13.56 15.15 -22.19
CA THR A 62 -14.13 16.43 -21.87
C THR A 62 -13.81 16.70 -20.42
N THR A 63 -13.53 17.96 -20.16
CA THR A 63 -12.86 18.46 -18.99
C THR A 63 -13.77 18.43 -17.76
N ASP A 64 -14.41 17.30 -17.45
CA ASP A 64 -15.21 17.14 -16.25
C ASP A 64 -14.31 16.79 -15.07
N GLN A 65 -13.80 17.86 -14.47
CA GLN A 65 -13.05 17.88 -13.23
C GLN A 65 -13.86 17.38 -12.01
N THR A 66 -15.08 16.88 -12.19
CA THR A 66 -15.99 16.43 -11.14
C THR A 66 -15.67 15.04 -10.60
N LEU A 67 -15.10 14.14 -11.42
CA LEU A 67 -14.63 12.81 -10.97
C LEU A 67 -13.26 12.86 -10.27
N GLY A 68 -12.50 13.96 -10.47
CA GLY A 68 -11.14 14.12 -9.95
C GLY A 68 -11.02 14.24 -8.43
N ASP A 69 -12.11 14.60 -7.74
CA ASP A 69 -12.10 14.94 -6.31
C ASP A 69 -12.93 13.98 -5.43
N ARG A 70 -13.46 12.88 -6.02
CA ARG A 70 -14.05 11.79 -5.22
C ARG A 70 -12.91 11.06 -4.51
N GLU A 71 -12.95 11.03 -3.17
CA GLU A 71 -11.93 10.38 -2.32
C GLU A 71 -11.70 8.92 -2.76
N SER A 72 -10.64 8.70 -3.55
CA SER A 72 -10.21 7.36 -3.95
C SER A 72 -9.80 6.58 -2.70
N PHE A 73 -10.30 5.36 -2.55
CA PHE A 73 -9.95 4.48 -1.44
C PHE A 73 -8.45 4.19 -1.41
N GLU A 74 -7.87 3.87 -2.57
CA GLU A 74 -6.44 3.66 -2.75
C GLU A 74 -6.02 3.92 -4.20
N ARG A 75 -4.76 4.37 -4.38
CA ARG A 75 -4.12 4.49 -5.70
C ARG A 75 -3.16 3.34 -5.91
N LEU A 76 -3.28 2.65 -7.05
CA LEU A 76 -2.47 1.46 -7.35
C LEU A 76 -1.18 1.77 -8.12
N SER A 77 -0.66 3.00 -8.04
CA SER A 77 0.53 3.42 -8.80
C SER A 77 1.75 2.57 -8.48
N PHE A 78 1.88 2.12 -7.23
CA PHE A 78 2.96 1.25 -6.83
C PHE A 78 2.89 -0.17 -7.41
N LEU A 79 1.74 -0.62 -7.91
CA LEU A 79 1.58 -1.91 -8.60
C LEU A 79 1.85 -1.83 -10.11
N MET A 80 2.09 -0.63 -10.64
CA MET A 80 2.36 -0.43 -12.07
C MET A 80 3.85 -0.61 -12.37
N ASP A 81 4.16 -1.16 -13.55
CA ASP A 81 5.52 -1.41 -14.01
C ASP A 81 6.24 -0.12 -14.46
N ASP A 82 5.48 0.93 -14.82
CA ASP A 82 6.02 2.21 -15.29
C ASP A 82 5.91 3.31 -14.20
N PRO A 83 7.03 3.72 -13.58
CA PRO A 83 7.05 4.81 -12.60
C PRO A 83 6.89 6.21 -13.23
N SER A 84 6.87 6.31 -14.56
CA SER A 84 6.68 7.57 -15.30
C SER A 84 5.24 7.79 -15.79
N ALA A 85 4.36 6.81 -15.58
CA ALA A 85 2.95 6.94 -15.91
C ALA A 85 2.34 8.14 -15.17
N ASP A 86 1.72 9.05 -15.91
CA ASP A 86 1.04 10.21 -15.36
C ASP A 86 -0.01 9.74 -14.34
N THR A 87 -0.21 10.50 -13.27
CA THR A 87 -1.14 10.15 -12.18
C THR A 87 -2.59 9.97 -12.65
N ALA A 88 -2.92 10.51 -13.83
CA ALA A 88 -4.19 10.35 -14.50
C ALA A 88 -4.41 8.96 -15.12
N THR A 89 -3.35 8.18 -15.38
CA THR A 89 -3.43 6.87 -16.06
C THR A 89 -3.29 5.67 -15.12
N VAL A 90 -3.35 5.89 -13.81
CA VAL A 90 -3.22 4.83 -12.81
C VAL A 90 -4.60 4.28 -12.44
N PRO A 91 -4.80 2.95 -12.44
CA PRO A 91 -6.02 2.34 -11.93
C PRO A 91 -6.29 2.75 -10.46
N LYS A 92 -7.55 3.06 -10.16
CA LYS A 92 -7.98 3.52 -8.84
C LYS A 92 -8.99 2.57 -8.24
N ILE A 93 -8.89 2.36 -6.94
CA ILE A 93 -9.92 1.67 -6.17
C ILE A 93 -10.85 2.73 -5.57
N TYR A 94 -12.15 2.55 -5.82
CA TYR A 94 -13.21 3.37 -5.27
C TYR A 94 -14.00 2.57 -4.24
N GLN A 95 -14.43 3.26 -3.19
CA GLN A 95 -15.37 2.69 -2.24
C GLN A 95 -16.79 2.96 -2.72
N ALA A 96 -17.56 1.89 -2.90
CA ALA A 96 -18.95 1.94 -3.30
C ALA A 96 -19.85 1.41 -2.20
N HIS A 97 -21.10 1.87 -2.22
CA HIS A 97 -22.09 1.46 -1.23
C HIS A 97 -23.48 1.37 -1.83
N ILE A 98 -24.16 0.26 -1.58
CA ILE A 98 -25.56 0.05 -1.93
C ILE A 98 -26.33 -0.20 -0.65
N SER A 99 -27.50 0.41 -0.52
CA SER A 99 -28.40 0.22 0.60
C SER A 99 -29.81 0.01 0.09
N VAL A 100 -30.43 -1.10 0.46
CA VAL A 100 -31.81 -1.45 0.14
C VAL A 100 -32.52 -1.82 1.44
N VAL A 101 -33.57 -1.09 1.76
CA VAL A 101 -34.37 -1.30 2.97
C VAL A 101 -35.83 -1.42 2.59
N ILE A 102 -36.50 -2.48 3.05
CA ILE A 102 -37.93 -2.72 2.84
C ILE A 102 -38.61 -2.85 4.19
N CYS A 103 -39.61 -2.01 4.46
CA CYS A 103 -40.37 -2.05 5.70
C CYS A 103 -41.88 -2.02 5.43
N GLY A 104 -42.65 -2.68 6.28
CA GLY A 104 -44.10 -2.75 6.12
C GLY A 104 -44.82 -3.43 7.27
N TRP A 105 -46.15 -3.40 7.20
CA TRP A 105 -47.04 -4.06 8.17
C TRP A 105 -47.38 -5.48 7.74
N THR A 106 -47.44 -5.72 6.43
CA THR A 106 -47.70 -7.03 5.85
C THR A 106 -46.80 -7.24 4.64
N ASN A 107 -46.61 -8.50 4.24
CA ASN A 107 -45.77 -8.81 3.07
C ASN A 107 -46.33 -8.22 1.76
N THR A 108 -47.59 -7.76 1.72
CA THR A 108 -48.21 -7.13 0.54
C THR A 108 -48.36 -5.61 0.67
N GLN A 109 -48.11 -5.05 1.85
CA GLN A 109 -48.19 -3.61 2.14
C GLN A 109 -46.86 -3.16 2.73
N TRP A 110 -45.96 -2.73 1.85
CA TRP A 110 -44.60 -2.37 2.19
C TRP A 110 -44.12 -1.16 1.39
N THR A 111 -43.04 -0.56 1.86
CA THR A 111 -42.34 0.54 1.22
C THR A 111 -40.85 0.22 1.20
N GLY A 112 -40.23 0.45 0.04
CA GLY A 112 -38.80 0.26 -0.16
C GLY A 112 -38.07 1.60 -0.25
N TYR A 113 -36.83 1.62 0.23
CA TYR A 113 -35.87 2.69 0.02
C TYR A 113 -34.58 2.10 -0.53
N ALA A 114 -34.03 2.73 -1.57
CA ALA A 114 -32.76 2.34 -2.16
C ALA A 114 -31.83 3.55 -2.27
N PHE A 115 -30.56 3.34 -1.95
CA PHE A 115 -29.48 4.32 -2.08
C PHE A 115 -28.29 3.63 -2.72
N ALA A 116 -27.72 4.25 -3.74
CA ALA A 116 -26.54 3.72 -4.42
C ALA A 116 -25.52 4.83 -4.59
N ASN A 117 -24.29 4.54 -4.19
CA ASN A 117 -23.11 5.33 -4.51
C ASN A 117 -22.12 4.38 -5.19
N THR A 118 -22.23 4.28 -6.52
CA THR A 118 -21.44 3.35 -7.33
C THR A 118 -20.14 3.96 -7.86
N GLY A 119 -19.78 5.17 -7.42
CA GLY A 119 -18.54 5.85 -7.83
C GLY A 119 -18.56 6.46 -9.23
N LEU A 120 -19.61 6.23 -10.02
CA LEU A 120 -19.75 6.73 -11.40
C LEU A 120 -20.83 7.83 -11.48
N GLU A 121 -20.75 8.75 -12.45
CA GLU A 121 -21.77 9.80 -12.68
C GLU A 121 -23.04 9.17 -13.24
N PRO A 122 -24.24 9.41 -12.70
CA PRO A 122 -25.46 8.79 -13.22
C PRO A 122 -25.58 9.13 -14.71
N GLU A 123 -25.62 8.11 -15.57
CA GLU A 123 -26.10 8.31 -16.94
C GLU A 123 -27.51 8.85 -16.77
N SER A 124 -27.83 9.90 -17.52
CA SER A 124 -29.21 10.31 -17.69
C SER A 124 -29.98 9.04 -18.01
N PHE A 125 -30.91 8.66 -17.13
CA PHE A 125 -31.89 7.62 -17.44
C PHE A 125 -32.60 8.12 -18.70
N GLU A 126 -32.11 7.73 -19.87
CA GLU A 126 -32.77 8.04 -21.13
C GLU A 126 -34.16 7.42 -21.04
N GLU A 127 -35.14 8.18 -21.53
CA GLU A 127 -36.54 7.80 -21.49
C GLU A 127 -36.69 6.54 -22.35
N TYR A 128 -36.70 5.37 -21.70
CA TYR A 128 -36.86 4.06 -22.34
C TYR A 128 -38.02 4.12 -23.34
N GLY A 129 -37.81 3.59 -24.54
CA GLY A 129 -38.90 3.48 -25.53
C GLY A 129 -40.04 2.62 -24.98
N GLU A 130 -41.28 2.84 -25.44
CA GLU A 130 -42.48 2.12 -24.96
C GLU A 130 -42.37 0.58 -25.03
N ASP A 131 -41.43 0.04 -25.82
CA ASP A 131 -41.20 -1.39 -26.05
C ASP A 131 -40.01 -2.00 -25.25
N GLU A 132 -39.28 -1.22 -24.44
CA GLU A 132 -38.13 -1.73 -23.67
C GLU A 132 -38.56 -2.27 -22.28
N PRO A 133 -38.00 -3.42 -21.85
CA PRO A 133 -38.36 -4.04 -20.58
C PRO A 133 -38.01 -3.10 -19.42
N LYS A 134 -39.03 -2.68 -18.67
CA LYS A 134 -38.88 -1.75 -17.56
C LYS A 134 -38.01 -2.36 -16.48
N HIS A 135 -36.87 -1.74 -16.21
CA HIS A 135 -35.91 -2.22 -15.22
C HIS A 135 -36.38 -1.91 -13.80
N ASP A 136 -36.23 -2.87 -12.89
CA ASP A 136 -36.49 -2.67 -11.47
C ASP A 136 -35.44 -1.73 -10.86
N LEU A 137 -35.85 -0.59 -10.31
CA LEU A 137 -34.95 0.44 -9.76
C LEU A 137 -34.10 -0.03 -8.56
N PHE A 138 -34.54 -1.06 -7.83
CA PHE A 138 -33.83 -1.63 -6.68
C PHE A 138 -32.83 -2.69 -7.10
N ALA A 139 -33.09 -3.38 -8.23
CA ALA A 139 -32.20 -4.36 -8.83
C ALA A 139 -31.18 -3.73 -9.78
N ALA A 140 -31.62 -2.71 -10.52
CA ALA A 140 -30.88 -2.10 -11.61
C ALA A 140 -29.51 -1.60 -11.12
N ASP A 141 -28.50 -2.04 -11.85
CA ASP A 141 -27.21 -1.38 -11.94
C ASP A 141 -27.01 -1.01 -13.41
N ARG A 142 -25.95 -0.26 -13.72
CA ARG A 142 -25.64 0.16 -15.10
C ARG A 142 -25.32 -1.00 -16.05
N SER A 143 -25.12 -2.20 -15.50
CA SER A 143 -24.77 -3.40 -16.23
C SER A 143 -26.04 -4.16 -16.62
N GLU A 144 -26.28 -4.29 -17.92
CA GLU A 144 -27.39 -5.05 -18.52
C GLU A 144 -27.46 -6.53 -18.07
N ASP A 145 -26.37 -7.05 -17.48
CA ASP A 145 -26.24 -8.45 -17.06
C ASP A 145 -27.16 -8.85 -15.89
N TYR A 146 -27.65 -7.87 -15.11
CA TYR A 146 -28.44 -8.12 -13.89
C TYR A 146 -29.75 -7.35 -13.87
N VAL A 147 -30.58 -7.59 -14.87
CA VAL A 147 -31.91 -6.99 -14.96
C VAL A 147 -32.96 -7.93 -14.35
N LYS A 148 -33.69 -7.42 -13.36
CA LYS A 148 -34.96 -8.01 -12.95
C LYS A 148 -36.07 -7.37 -13.78
N ASP A 149 -36.80 -8.21 -14.51
CA ASP A 149 -38.04 -7.79 -15.18
C ASP A 149 -39.08 -7.39 -14.13
N THR A 150 -39.68 -6.22 -14.28
CA THR A 150 -40.75 -5.76 -13.38
C THR A 150 -42.08 -6.45 -13.63
N ASP A 151 -42.24 -7.14 -14.77
CA ASP A 151 -43.49 -7.80 -15.15
C ASP A 151 -43.36 -9.34 -15.18
N PRO A 152 -44.15 -10.08 -14.36
CA PRO A 152 -45.16 -9.62 -13.42
C PRO A 152 -44.58 -9.09 -12.09
N PRO A 153 -45.26 -8.14 -11.42
CA PRO A 153 -44.77 -7.56 -10.18
C PRO A 153 -44.72 -8.57 -9.03
N THR A 154 -43.61 -8.58 -8.29
CA THR A 154 -43.46 -9.39 -7.07
C THR A 154 -44.09 -8.66 -5.88
N TRP A 155 -45.30 -9.06 -5.50
CA TRP A 155 -46.03 -8.40 -4.41
C TRP A 155 -45.52 -8.74 -3.00
N ASP A 156 -44.99 -9.95 -2.79
CA ASP A 156 -44.48 -10.39 -1.48
C ASP A 156 -43.12 -9.74 -1.20
N ALA A 157 -43.07 -8.89 -0.16
CA ALA A 157 -41.89 -8.14 0.27
C ALA A 157 -40.66 -9.03 0.53
N ARG A 158 -40.87 -10.22 1.09
CA ARG A 158 -39.80 -11.13 1.50
C ARG A 158 -39.19 -11.79 0.27
N LYS A 159 -40.04 -12.23 -0.66
CA LYS A 159 -39.61 -12.76 -1.96
C LYS A 159 -38.88 -11.69 -2.76
N TYR A 160 -39.49 -10.51 -2.89
CA TYR A 160 -38.91 -9.38 -3.60
C TYR A 160 -37.53 -9.01 -3.03
N TRP A 161 -37.42 -8.87 -1.71
CA TRP A 161 -36.15 -8.54 -1.06
C TRP A 161 -35.07 -9.60 -1.30
N LEU A 162 -35.39 -10.90 -1.21
CA LEU A 162 -34.42 -11.97 -1.50
C LEU A 162 -33.93 -11.95 -2.95
N GLU A 163 -34.79 -11.63 -3.90
CA GLU A 163 -34.40 -11.46 -5.31
C GLU A 163 -33.40 -10.30 -5.47
N ILE A 164 -33.68 -9.14 -4.85
CA ILE A 164 -32.77 -8.00 -4.86
C ILE A 164 -31.43 -8.34 -4.19
N VAL A 165 -31.45 -9.00 -3.03
CA VAL A 165 -30.22 -9.43 -2.34
C VAL A 165 -29.41 -10.37 -3.23
N GLY A 166 -30.04 -11.35 -3.88
CA GLY A 166 -29.38 -12.26 -4.81
C GLY A 166 -28.65 -11.52 -5.92
N ILE A 167 -29.34 -10.59 -6.59
CA ILE A 167 -28.79 -9.76 -7.66
C ILE A 167 -27.61 -8.93 -7.17
N ARG A 168 -27.78 -8.20 -6.06
CA ARG A 168 -26.73 -7.32 -5.52
C ARG A 168 -25.52 -8.10 -5.02
N CYS A 169 -25.71 -9.30 -4.46
CA CYS A 169 -24.61 -10.18 -4.06
C CYS A 169 -23.79 -10.66 -5.26
N GLN A 170 -24.42 -10.97 -6.40
CA GLN A 170 -23.70 -11.39 -7.61
C GLN A 170 -22.88 -10.25 -8.20
N LEU A 171 -23.45 -9.04 -8.26
CA LEU A 171 -22.74 -7.83 -8.68
C LEU A 171 -21.51 -7.59 -7.81
N VAL A 172 -21.68 -7.59 -6.48
CA VAL A 172 -20.58 -7.38 -5.54
C VAL A 172 -19.51 -8.47 -5.69
N LEU A 173 -19.92 -9.74 -5.88
CA LEU A 173 -18.98 -10.82 -6.15
C LEU A 173 -18.15 -10.55 -7.41
N ARG A 174 -18.77 -10.11 -8.50
CA ARG A 174 -18.06 -9.83 -9.77
C ARG A 174 -17.01 -8.73 -9.59
N GLU A 175 -17.36 -7.64 -8.92
CA GLU A 175 -16.42 -6.54 -8.65
C GLU A 175 -15.24 -7.01 -7.79
N TRP A 176 -15.51 -7.83 -6.76
CA TRP A 176 -14.45 -8.43 -5.95
C TRP A 176 -13.59 -9.43 -6.73
N GLN A 177 -14.19 -10.25 -7.59
CA GLN A 177 -13.44 -11.19 -8.44
C GLN A 177 -12.49 -10.44 -9.35
N TYR A 178 -12.97 -9.41 -10.04
CA TYR A 178 -12.15 -8.58 -10.90
C TYR A 178 -11.00 -7.94 -10.11
N LEU A 179 -11.32 -7.24 -9.01
CA LEU A 179 -10.32 -6.58 -8.16
C LEU A 179 -9.24 -7.56 -7.65
N VAL A 180 -9.64 -8.70 -7.08
CA VAL A 180 -8.70 -9.67 -6.49
C VAL A 180 -7.84 -10.33 -7.57
N ASN A 181 -8.43 -10.71 -8.71
CA ASN A 181 -7.67 -11.27 -9.82
C ASN A 181 -6.63 -10.27 -10.35
N THR A 182 -7.02 -9.02 -10.57
CA THR A 182 -6.08 -8.00 -11.05
C THR A 182 -4.94 -7.74 -10.06
N VAL A 183 -5.24 -7.65 -8.76
CA VAL A 183 -4.20 -7.45 -7.74
C VAL A 183 -3.27 -8.66 -7.67
N GLU A 184 -3.80 -9.87 -7.67
CA GLU A 184 -3.00 -11.10 -7.64
C GLU A 184 -2.07 -11.20 -8.85
N ASP A 185 -2.61 -10.98 -10.06
CA ASP A 185 -1.83 -11.00 -11.31
C ASP A 185 -0.68 -9.98 -11.28
N LYS A 186 -0.94 -8.76 -10.81
CA LYS A 186 0.08 -7.71 -10.72
C LYS A 186 1.16 -8.03 -9.68
N VAL A 187 0.77 -8.56 -8.53
CA VAL A 187 1.72 -8.97 -7.48
C VAL A 187 2.59 -10.12 -7.95
N GLU A 188 2.00 -11.13 -8.58
CA GLU A 188 2.73 -12.29 -9.07
C GLU A 188 3.65 -11.95 -10.24
N HIS A 189 3.17 -11.16 -11.21
CA HIS A 189 4.00 -10.66 -12.31
C HIS A 189 5.24 -9.93 -11.80
N ARG A 190 5.06 -8.99 -10.87
CA ARG A 190 6.18 -8.24 -10.31
C ARG A 190 7.12 -9.12 -9.50
N ARG A 191 6.59 -10.07 -8.73
CA ARG A 191 7.41 -11.02 -7.97
C ARG A 191 8.29 -11.88 -8.89
N LEU A 192 7.74 -12.38 -9.99
CA LEU A 192 8.51 -13.18 -10.96
C LEU A 192 9.62 -12.38 -11.64
N ASN A 193 9.40 -11.08 -11.86
CA ASN A 193 10.38 -10.18 -12.49
C ASN A 193 11.32 -9.50 -11.48
N ASP A 194 11.10 -9.67 -10.17
CA ASP A 194 11.94 -9.05 -9.14
C ASP A 194 13.33 -9.72 -9.11
N PRO A 195 14.43 -8.97 -9.29
CA PRO A 195 15.76 -9.58 -9.30
C PRO A 195 16.20 -10.17 -7.96
N CYS A 196 15.53 -9.81 -6.86
CA CYS A 196 15.72 -10.38 -5.53
C CYS A 196 14.89 -11.66 -5.30
N SER A 197 14.07 -12.09 -6.25
CA SER A 197 13.34 -13.36 -6.15
C SER A 197 14.29 -14.56 -6.28
N CYS A 198 14.01 -15.58 -5.47
CA CYS A 198 14.82 -16.80 -5.37
C CYS A 198 15.02 -17.47 -6.75
N GLY A 199 16.23 -17.41 -7.30
CA GLY A 199 16.58 -18.10 -8.55
C GLY A 199 17.51 -17.33 -9.48
N SER A 200 17.72 -16.04 -9.26
CA SER A 200 18.71 -15.28 -10.02
C SER A 200 20.12 -15.57 -9.45
N ASN A 201 21.00 -16.17 -10.24
CA ASN A 201 22.43 -16.34 -9.91
C ASN A 201 23.20 -14.99 -9.95
N HIS A 202 22.48 -13.88 -9.99
CA HIS A 202 23.06 -12.56 -9.95
C HIS A 202 23.36 -12.25 -8.50
N THR A 203 24.65 -12.11 -8.20
CA THR A 203 25.12 -11.49 -6.96
C THR A 203 24.29 -10.22 -6.76
N ILE A 204 23.46 -10.18 -5.71
CA ILE A 204 22.66 -9.01 -5.36
C ILE A 204 23.66 -7.89 -5.07
N GLN A 205 23.89 -7.03 -6.06
CA GLN A 205 24.95 -6.03 -6.02
C GLN A 205 24.46 -4.65 -5.56
N ASP A 206 23.14 -4.41 -5.57
CA ASP A 206 22.57 -3.11 -5.23
C ASP A 206 21.65 -3.16 -4.00
N PRO A 207 22.10 -2.66 -2.83
CA PRO A 207 21.26 -2.50 -1.65
C PRO A 207 20.02 -1.64 -1.89
N GLN A 208 20.08 -0.69 -2.84
CA GLN A 208 18.93 0.15 -3.17
C GLN A 208 17.82 -0.66 -3.84
N GLN A 209 18.18 -1.68 -4.63
CA GLN A 209 17.22 -2.56 -5.27
C GLN A 209 16.45 -3.39 -4.23
N VAL A 210 17.16 -4.01 -3.28
CA VAL A 210 16.54 -4.77 -2.18
C VAL A 210 15.62 -3.87 -1.35
N GLN A 211 16.03 -2.62 -1.09
CA GLN A 211 15.19 -1.66 -0.39
C GLN A 211 13.92 -1.29 -1.17
N ARG A 212 14.01 -1.12 -2.50
CA ARG A 212 12.84 -0.84 -3.36
C ARG A 212 11.87 -2.02 -3.37
N SER A 213 12.39 -3.24 -3.52
CA SER A 213 11.58 -4.47 -3.44
C SER A 213 10.89 -4.61 -2.07
N LEU A 214 11.60 -4.26 -0.98
CA LEU A 214 11.03 -4.31 0.38
C LEU A 214 9.92 -3.28 0.55
N ASN A 215 10.16 -2.02 0.16
CA ASN A 215 9.16 -0.96 0.25
C ASN A 215 7.91 -1.30 -0.55
N TRP A 216 8.07 -1.82 -1.77
CA TRP A 216 6.95 -2.28 -2.59
C TRP A 216 6.18 -3.42 -1.90
N THR A 217 6.89 -4.43 -1.39
CA THR A 217 6.27 -5.57 -0.70
C THR A 217 5.43 -5.10 0.50
N LEU A 218 5.94 -4.14 1.27
CA LEU A 218 5.22 -3.56 2.40
C LEU A 218 3.96 -2.78 1.96
N GLN A 219 4.02 -2.02 0.86
CA GLN A 219 2.86 -1.34 0.31
C GLN A 219 1.80 -2.34 -0.18
N THR A 220 2.23 -3.41 -0.85
CA THR A 220 1.34 -4.51 -1.26
C THR A 220 0.64 -5.14 -0.06
N MET A 221 1.38 -5.47 1.01
CA MET A 221 0.80 -6.03 2.24
C MET A 221 -0.24 -5.08 2.87
N GLN A 222 0.03 -3.78 2.88
CA GLN A 222 -0.94 -2.79 3.39
C GLN A 222 -2.23 -2.79 2.57
N LEU A 223 -2.14 -2.84 1.25
CA LEU A 223 -3.30 -2.96 0.38
C LEU A 223 -4.07 -4.26 0.66
N LEU A 224 -3.39 -5.41 0.65
CA LEU A 224 -4.02 -6.72 0.86
C LEU A 224 -4.77 -6.82 2.19
N ARG A 225 -4.21 -6.24 3.25
CA ARG A 225 -4.88 -6.14 4.56
C ARG A 225 -6.14 -5.29 4.49
N LYS A 226 -6.09 -4.12 3.86
CA LYS A 226 -7.28 -3.26 3.68
C LYS A 226 -8.39 -3.99 2.89
N LEU A 227 -8.02 -4.70 1.83
CA LEU A 227 -8.96 -5.50 1.04
C LEU A 227 -9.56 -6.64 1.88
N SER A 228 -8.72 -7.40 2.58
CA SER A 228 -9.13 -8.51 3.45
C SER A 228 -10.03 -8.02 4.58
N ASP A 229 -9.67 -6.94 5.26
CA ASP A 229 -10.45 -6.34 6.35
C ASP A 229 -11.84 -5.93 5.86
N THR A 230 -11.93 -5.26 4.71
CA THR A 230 -13.20 -4.84 4.11
C THR A 230 -14.09 -6.04 3.81
N LEU A 231 -13.54 -7.07 3.16
CA LEU A 231 -14.27 -8.28 2.80
C LEU A 231 -14.68 -9.10 4.05
N SER A 232 -13.85 -9.11 5.10
CA SER A 232 -14.14 -9.78 6.37
C SER A 232 -15.40 -9.23 7.05
N VAL A 233 -15.63 -7.91 6.95
CA VAL A 233 -16.84 -7.28 7.51
C VAL A 233 -18.08 -7.81 6.79
N THR A 234 -18.01 -7.92 5.46
CA THR A 234 -19.10 -8.45 4.62
C THR A 234 -19.41 -9.91 4.93
N LEU A 235 -18.36 -10.74 5.05
CA LEU A 235 -18.52 -12.15 5.42
C LEU A 235 -19.10 -12.30 6.82
N ARG A 236 -18.69 -11.50 7.81
CA ARG A 236 -19.28 -11.53 9.17
C ARG A 236 -20.76 -11.19 9.17
N ALA A 237 -21.19 -10.20 8.38
CA ALA A 237 -22.60 -9.84 8.26
C ALA A 237 -23.43 -11.01 7.73
N TYR A 238 -22.93 -11.70 6.69
CA TYR A 238 -23.57 -12.90 6.16
C TYR A 238 -23.56 -14.08 7.12
N THR A 239 -22.44 -14.36 7.80
CA THR A 239 -22.38 -15.43 8.82
C THR A 239 -23.41 -15.24 9.92
N ARG A 240 -23.66 -13.99 10.34
CA ARG A 240 -24.72 -13.68 11.30
C ARG A 240 -26.12 -13.91 10.73
N PHE A 241 -26.33 -13.58 9.45
CA PHE A 241 -27.60 -13.82 8.76
C PHE A 241 -27.89 -15.32 8.59
N ASP A 242 -26.89 -16.11 8.17
CA ASP A 242 -27.00 -17.55 7.89
C ASP A 242 -26.88 -18.46 9.13
N ALA A 243 -26.60 -17.88 10.30
CA ALA A 243 -26.53 -18.62 11.55
C ALA A 243 -27.81 -19.43 11.83
N ARG A 244 -27.70 -20.51 12.61
CA ARG A 244 -28.82 -21.43 12.92
C ARG A 244 -30.06 -20.72 13.48
N ASP A 245 -29.84 -19.70 14.33
CA ASP A 245 -30.88 -18.84 14.89
C ASP A 245 -30.77 -17.40 14.34
N GLY A 246 -30.19 -17.29 13.14
CA GLY A 246 -29.97 -16.04 12.43
C GLY A 246 -31.22 -15.57 11.67
N ASP A 247 -31.07 -14.41 11.05
CA ASP A 247 -32.17 -13.71 10.40
C ASP A 247 -32.72 -14.45 9.16
N LYS A 248 -31.94 -15.39 8.58
CA LYS A 248 -32.39 -16.26 7.48
C LYS A 248 -33.61 -17.11 7.84
N CYS A 249 -33.79 -17.46 9.11
CA CYS A 249 -34.93 -18.25 9.58
C CYS A 249 -36.28 -17.56 9.32
N TYR A 250 -36.30 -16.24 9.18
CA TYR A 250 -37.49 -15.45 8.84
C TYR A 250 -38.15 -15.83 7.50
N PHE A 251 -37.40 -16.50 6.61
CA PHE A 251 -37.87 -16.88 5.28
C PHE A 251 -38.26 -18.38 5.20
N SER A 252 -38.15 -19.12 6.30
CA SER A 252 -38.28 -20.59 6.31
C SER A 252 -39.69 -21.12 6.04
N ASP A 253 -40.72 -20.30 6.29
CA ASP A 253 -42.13 -20.62 6.05
C ASP A 253 -42.53 -20.49 4.57
N ILE A 254 -41.69 -19.86 3.73
CA ILE A 254 -41.98 -19.70 2.30
C ILE A 254 -41.74 -21.03 1.58
N LYS A 255 -42.81 -21.63 1.04
CA LYS A 255 -42.78 -22.94 0.38
C LYS A 255 -42.44 -22.89 -1.11
N ASP A 256 -42.24 -21.70 -1.66
CA ASP A 256 -41.92 -21.50 -3.07
C ASP A 256 -40.50 -22.07 -3.38
N PRO A 257 -40.37 -23.05 -4.30
CA PRO A 257 -39.09 -23.63 -4.67
C PRO A 257 -38.07 -22.60 -5.20
N SER A 258 -38.53 -21.52 -5.84
CA SER A 258 -37.65 -20.47 -6.36
C SER A 258 -36.88 -19.75 -5.24
N ILE A 259 -37.45 -19.64 -4.04
CA ILE A 259 -36.79 -19.05 -2.88
C ILE A 259 -35.59 -19.88 -2.44
N ARG A 260 -35.70 -21.21 -2.50
CA ARG A 260 -34.57 -22.09 -2.17
C ARG A 260 -33.41 -21.92 -3.16
N ILE A 261 -33.74 -21.74 -4.44
CA ILE A 261 -32.74 -21.47 -5.49
C ILE A 261 -32.06 -20.12 -5.21
N LEU A 262 -32.82 -19.07 -4.91
CA LEU A 262 -32.27 -17.74 -4.56
C LEU A 262 -31.38 -17.80 -3.32
N GLN A 263 -31.82 -18.45 -2.25
CA GLN A 263 -31.02 -18.61 -1.02
C GLN A 263 -29.72 -19.38 -1.28
N ASN A 264 -29.76 -20.40 -2.13
CA ASN A 264 -28.56 -21.13 -2.53
C ASN A 264 -27.63 -20.25 -3.37
N GLY A 265 -28.15 -19.43 -4.29
CA GLY A 265 -27.35 -18.49 -5.09
C GLY A 265 -26.69 -17.39 -4.24
N ILE A 266 -27.41 -16.86 -3.25
CA ILE A 266 -26.84 -15.93 -2.25
C ILE A 266 -25.70 -16.64 -1.50
N LYS A 267 -25.96 -17.85 -1.00
CA LYS A 267 -24.96 -18.64 -0.27
C LYS A 267 -23.71 -18.89 -1.11
N GLU A 268 -23.87 -19.37 -2.34
CA GLU A 268 -22.77 -19.61 -3.28
C GLU A 268 -21.96 -18.32 -3.52
N SER A 269 -22.63 -17.17 -3.63
CA SER A 269 -21.95 -15.89 -3.80
C SER A 269 -21.05 -15.57 -2.60
N PHE A 270 -21.53 -15.80 -1.38
CA PHE A 270 -20.73 -15.58 -0.17
C PHE A 270 -19.63 -16.64 0.05
N GLU A 271 -19.85 -17.88 -0.38
CA GLU A 271 -18.80 -18.91 -0.40
C GLU A 271 -17.65 -18.49 -1.34
N LYS A 272 -17.97 -18.02 -2.54
CA LYS A 272 -16.96 -17.49 -3.48
C LYS A 272 -16.26 -16.24 -2.93
N LEU A 273 -16.98 -15.34 -2.26
CA LEU A 273 -16.37 -14.21 -1.55
C LEU A 273 -15.42 -14.68 -0.43
N ALA A 274 -15.74 -15.76 0.29
CA ALA A 274 -14.86 -16.34 1.30
C ALA A 274 -13.59 -16.96 0.68
N ASP A 275 -13.70 -17.56 -0.50
CA ASP A 275 -12.55 -18.06 -1.27
C ASP A 275 -11.63 -16.91 -1.69
N LEU A 276 -12.19 -15.80 -2.18
CA LEU A 276 -11.42 -14.59 -2.49
C LEU A 276 -10.72 -14.00 -1.26
N HIS A 277 -11.40 -13.98 -0.12
CA HIS A 277 -10.79 -13.55 1.15
C HIS A 277 -9.60 -14.45 1.54
N SER A 278 -9.73 -15.76 1.36
CA SER A 278 -8.66 -16.72 1.63
C SER A 278 -7.46 -16.53 0.69
N ARG A 279 -7.71 -16.21 -0.59
CA ARG A 279 -6.67 -15.86 -1.57
C ARG A 279 -5.89 -14.61 -1.13
N LEU A 280 -6.60 -13.54 -0.71
CA LEU A 280 -5.97 -12.32 -0.20
C LEU A 280 -5.06 -12.60 1.01
N LEU A 281 -5.50 -13.42 1.96
CA LEU A 281 -4.69 -13.82 3.12
C LEU A 281 -3.46 -14.64 2.72
N SER A 282 -3.61 -15.56 1.77
CA SER A 282 -2.49 -16.34 1.23
C SER A 282 -1.46 -15.46 0.53
N LEU A 283 -1.92 -14.45 -0.22
CA LEU A 283 -1.05 -13.49 -0.89
C LEU A 283 -0.31 -12.61 0.12
N ASP A 284 -0.97 -12.15 1.21
CA ASP A 284 -0.32 -11.39 2.29
C ASP A 284 0.76 -12.22 3.00
N ASP A 285 0.49 -13.51 3.30
CA ASP A 285 1.50 -14.42 3.87
C ASP A 285 2.70 -14.60 2.92
N SER A 286 2.43 -14.72 1.62
CA SER A 286 3.48 -14.80 0.61
C SER A 286 4.37 -13.55 0.59
N CYS A 287 3.76 -12.36 0.57
CA CYS A 287 4.47 -11.09 0.66
C CYS A 287 5.26 -10.96 1.97
N ASN A 288 4.70 -11.40 3.10
CA ASN A 288 5.37 -11.38 4.39
C ASN A 288 6.65 -12.25 4.41
N ARG A 289 6.58 -13.44 3.79
CA ARG A 289 7.76 -14.30 3.62
C ARG A 289 8.81 -13.65 2.73
N PHE A 290 8.38 -12.99 1.64
CA PHE A 290 9.28 -12.27 0.76
C PHE A 290 9.95 -11.07 1.45
N ALA A 291 9.19 -10.27 2.20
CA ALA A 291 9.71 -9.18 3.01
C ALA A 291 10.75 -9.67 4.04
N THR A 292 10.48 -10.81 4.68
CA THR A 292 11.43 -11.45 5.61
C THR A 292 12.71 -11.86 4.90
N HIS A 293 12.62 -12.38 3.67
CA HIS A 293 13.78 -12.72 2.85
C HIS A 293 14.62 -11.48 2.51
N LEU A 294 13.98 -10.42 2.02
CA LEU A 294 14.62 -9.14 1.71
C LEU A 294 15.29 -8.51 2.94
N GLY A 295 14.64 -8.56 4.11
CA GLY A 295 15.21 -8.09 5.37
C GLY A 295 16.48 -8.85 5.78
N ARG A 296 16.53 -10.17 5.53
CA ARG A 296 17.75 -10.97 5.75
C ARG A 296 18.87 -10.57 4.81
N LEU A 297 18.57 -10.30 3.53
CA LEU A 297 19.55 -9.83 2.56
C LEU A 297 20.18 -8.49 2.99
N LEU A 298 19.35 -7.53 3.41
CA LEU A 298 19.84 -6.25 3.93
C LEU A 298 20.70 -6.41 5.19
N SER A 299 20.31 -7.30 6.10
CA SER A 299 21.09 -7.58 7.31
C SER A 299 22.45 -8.21 7.00
N LEU A 300 22.50 -9.17 6.07
CA LEU A 300 23.75 -9.78 5.63
C LEU A 300 24.69 -8.74 5.01
N GLU A 301 24.17 -7.86 4.17
CA GLU A 301 24.97 -6.80 3.55
C GLU A 301 25.46 -5.77 4.57
N SER A 302 24.63 -5.38 5.53
CA SER A 302 25.02 -4.50 6.64
C SER A 302 26.15 -5.11 7.49
N ASN A 303 26.06 -6.41 7.78
CA ASN A 303 27.11 -7.15 8.50
C ASN A 303 28.41 -7.21 7.68
N ARG A 304 28.31 -7.44 6.36
CA ARG A 304 29.46 -7.45 5.45
C ARG A 304 30.18 -6.10 5.42
N LEU A 305 29.43 -5.00 5.29
CA LEU A 305 29.97 -3.63 5.31
C LEU A 305 30.61 -3.30 6.66
N THR A 306 30.01 -3.74 7.76
CA THR A 306 30.57 -3.57 9.11
C THR A 306 31.90 -4.31 9.26
N ALA A 307 31.97 -5.55 8.78
CA ALA A 307 33.22 -6.33 8.80
C ALA A 307 34.32 -5.66 7.95
N GLN A 308 33.98 -5.17 6.76
CA GLN A 308 34.92 -4.46 5.89
C GLN A 308 35.41 -3.14 6.51
N SER A 309 34.50 -2.38 7.14
CA SER A 309 34.85 -1.16 7.88
C SER A 309 35.80 -1.45 9.04
N ASN A 310 35.57 -2.54 9.79
CA ASN A 310 36.45 -2.96 10.87
C ASN A 310 37.86 -3.32 10.37
N LEU A 311 37.97 -3.98 9.21
CA LEU A 311 39.26 -4.29 8.58
C LEU A 311 40.01 -3.02 8.17
N LEU A 312 39.33 -2.08 7.50
CA LEU A 312 39.92 -0.79 7.11
C LEU A 312 40.33 0.04 8.32
N ASN A 313 39.55 0.02 9.39
CA ASN A 313 39.90 0.67 10.65
C ASN A 313 41.16 0.04 11.28
N HIS A 314 41.30 -1.29 11.22
CA HIS A 314 42.49 -1.97 11.68
C HIS A 314 43.73 -1.58 10.87
N GLU A 315 43.61 -1.56 9.54
CA GLU A 315 44.69 -1.12 8.63
C GLU A 315 45.07 0.35 8.86
N SER A 316 44.08 1.23 9.02
CA SER A 316 44.30 2.64 9.34
C SER A 316 45.04 2.80 10.68
N ASN A 317 44.68 2.02 11.70
CA ASN A 317 45.37 2.03 12.99
C ASN A 317 46.83 1.58 12.87
N LEU A 318 47.12 0.59 12.02
CA LEU A 318 48.47 0.12 11.75
C LEU A 318 49.30 1.20 11.04
N LEU A 319 48.75 1.84 10.00
CA LEU A 319 49.40 2.95 9.30
C LEU A 319 49.64 4.14 10.23
N ASN A 320 48.70 4.45 11.13
CA ASN A 320 48.87 5.49 12.15
C ASN A 320 49.96 5.14 13.17
N ALA A 321 50.18 3.86 13.48
CA ALA A 321 51.31 3.45 14.31
C ALA A 321 52.65 3.61 13.58
N GLN A 322 52.73 3.22 12.30
CA GLN A 322 53.93 3.42 11.47
C GLN A 322 54.25 4.90 11.26
N SER A 323 53.24 5.73 11.02
CA SER A 323 53.39 7.18 10.88
C SER A 323 54.00 7.80 12.16
N ARG A 324 53.57 7.33 13.34
CA ARG A 324 54.15 7.76 14.62
C ARG A 324 55.62 7.38 14.75
N ASP A 325 56.02 6.16 14.38
CA ASP A 325 57.45 5.73 14.38
C ASP A 325 58.30 6.58 13.42
N ILE A 326 57.79 6.88 12.23
CA ILE A 326 58.47 7.76 11.27
C ILE A 326 58.61 9.18 11.84
N GLN A 327 57.57 9.70 12.48
CA GLN A 327 57.58 11.03 13.08
C GLN A 327 58.60 11.13 14.22
N GLU A 328 58.71 10.09 15.04
CA GLU A 328 59.72 9.97 16.09
C GLU A 328 61.14 9.97 15.50
N ARG A 329 61.41 9.10 14.52
CA ARG A 329 62.73 9.07 13.82
C ARG A 329 63.06 10.39 13.15
N THR A 330 62.09 11.05 12.55
CA THR A 330 62.28 12.37 11.92
C THR A 330 62.66 13.43 12.96
N GLN A 331 62.04 13.36 14.14
CA GLN A 331 62.37 14.24 15.27
C GLN A 331 63.78 13.98 15.81
N GLU A 332 64.18 12.72 15.96
CA GLU A 332 65.54 12.33 16.34
C GLU A 332 66.58 12.84 15.32
N LEU A 333 66.32 12.65 14.03
CA LEU A 333 67.22 13.10 12.96
C LEU A 333 67.34 14.63 12.93
N SER A 334 66.24 15.34 13.18
CA SER A 334 66.22 16.80 13.34
C SER A 334 67.09 17.24 14.52
N GLN A 335 67.00 16.58 15.68
CA GLN A 335 67.86 16.86 16.84
C GLN A 335 69.34 16.56 16.56
N ALA A 336 69.64 15.46 15.89
CA ALA A 336 71.00 15.12 15.47
C ALA A 336 71.57 16.18 14.52
N THR A 337 70.77 16.64 13.55
CA THR A 337 71.14 17.70 12.61
C THR A 337 71.42 19.02 13.34
N ILE A 338 70.62 19.38 14.34
CA ILE A 338 70.87 20.56 15.20
C ILE A 338 72.21 20.42 15.93
N THR A 339 72.52 19.25 16.46
CA THR A 339 73.79 18.97 17.16
C THR A 339 74.98 19.06 16.21
N LEU A 340 74.90 18.41 15.05
CA LEU A 340 75.94 18.48 14.01
C LEU A 340 76.19 19.92 13.56
N ASN A 341 75.13 20.71 13.35
CA ASN A 341 75.26 22.12 13.00
C ASN A 341 75.99 22.95 14.07
N LYS A 342 75.84 22.59 15.35
CA LYS A 342 76.61 23.23 16.44
C LYS A 342 78.09 22.83 16.37
N GLU A 343 78.39 21.57 16.12
CA GLU A 343 79.78 21.09 15.96
C GLU A 343 80.48 21.73 14.75
N ILE A 344 79.79 21.82 13.61
CA ILE A 344 80.33 22.50 12.41
C ILE A 344 80.62 23.97 12.71
N ARG A 345 79.74 24.67 13.44
CA ARG A 345 80.00 26.06 13.85
C ARG A 345 81.26 26.15 14.71
N LYS A 346 81.42 25.25 15.69
CA LYS A 346 82.60 25.20 16.54
C LYS A 346 83.89 24.92 15.74
N LEU A 347 83.86 23.95 14.84
CA LEU A 347 84.99 23.64 13.94
C LEU A 347 85.34 24.81 13.03
N ASN A 348 84.34 25.52 12.52
CA ASN A 348 84.57 26.74 11.74
C ASN A 348 85.21 27.84 12.59
N GLU A 349 84.76 28.03 13.83
CA GLU A 349 85.40 28.96 14.78
C GLU A 349 86.88 28.58 15.02
N GLU A 350 87.16 27.32 15.35
CA GLU A 350 88.53 26.79 15.54
C GLU A 350 89.39 26.95 14.28
N SER A 351 88.82 26.67 13.10
CA SER A 351 89.50 26.84 11.80
C SER A 351 89.83 28.31 11.53
N THR A 352 88.89 29.23 11.80
CA THR A 352 89.15 30.67 11.64
C THR A 352 90.21 31.17 12.61
N GLU A 353 90.26 30.62 13.83
CA GLU A 353 91.28 30.96 14.84
C GLU A 353 92.66 30.42 14.43
N ALA A 354 92.73 29.18 13.97
CA ALA A 354 93.96 28.59 13.42
C ALA A 354 94.45 29.34 12.18
N ALA A 355 93.55 29.76 11.28
CA ALA A 355 93.88 30.58 10.13
C ALA A 355 94.47 31.95 10.55
N ARG A 356 93.88 32.59 11.57
CA ARG A 356 94.43 33.82 12.19
C ARG A 356 95.81 33.58 12.80
N ALA A 357 95.99 32.48 13.52
CA ALA A 357 97.27 32.11 14.12
C ALA A 357 98.35 31.87 13.05
N ASN A 358 98.00 31.16 11.97
CA ASN A 358 98.89 30.95 10.83
C ASN A 358 99.23 32.27 10.10
N GLN A 359 98.27 33.17 9.90
CA GLN A 359 98.55 34.50 9.34
C GLN A 359 99.50 35.29 10.24
N ASN A 360 99.31 35.25 11.56
CA ASN A 360 100.20 35.91 12.53
C ASN A 360 101.61 35.28 12.54
N ALA A 361 101.71 33.95 12.45
CA ALA A 361 102.98 33.24 12.36
C ALA A 361 103.70 33.57 11.04
N ALA A 362 103.00 33.55 9.91
CA ALA A 362 103.53 33.95 8.61
C ALA A 362 104.03 35.41 8.62
N ALA A 363 103.30 36.32 9.27
CA ALA A 363 103.73 37.71 9.46
C ALA A 363 105.02 37.80 10.31
N LYS A 364 105.13 37.01 11.39
CA LYS A 364 106.36 36.91 12.20
C LYS A 364 107.54 36.32 11.42
N THR A 365 107.32 35.26 10.65
CA THR A 365 108.37 34.64 9.83
C THR A 365 108.84 35.61 8.74
N SER A 366 107.92 36.35 8.11
CA SER A 366 108.25 37.43 7.17
C SER A 366 109.06 38.57 7.80
N LEU A 367 108.89 38.84 9.10
CA LEU A 367 109.71 39.79 9.86
C LEU A 367 111.09 39.21 10.19
N SER A 368 111.19 37.90 10.46
CA SER A 368 112.46 37.23 10.80
C SER A 368 113.36 36.97 9.59
N THR A 369 112.82 36.65 8.42
CA THR A 369 113.64 36.49 7.19
C THR A 369 114.17 37.82 6.66
N ARG A 370 113.62 38.96 7.11
CA ARG A 370 114.15 40.28 6.77
C ARG A 370 115.40 40.67 7.57
N VAL A 371 115.74 39.93 8.63
CA VAL A 371 116.88 40.23 9.53
C VAL A 371 118.14 39.41 9.20
N ASN A 372 118.05 38.32 8.43
CA ASN A 372 119.20 37.44 8.12
C ASN A 372 119.80 37.64 6.71
N VAL A 373 119.62 38.80 6.07
CA VAL A 373 120.22 39.12 4.76
C VAL A 373 121.24 40.27 4.85
N GLU A 374 121.65 40.65 6.05
CA GLU A 374 122.83 41.52 6.27
C GLU A 374 123.84 40.78 7.16
N VAL A 375 124.87 40.20 6.54
CA VAL A 375 126.31 40.17 6.92
C VAL A 375 127.04 39.16 6.04
#